data_AF-A0A399SLY2-F1
#
_entry.id   AF-A0A399SLY2-F1
#
_cell.length_a   1.000
_cell.length_b   1.000
_cell.length_c   1.000
_cell.angle_alpha   90.00
_cell.angle_beta   90.00
_cell.angle_gamma   90.00
#
_symmetry.space_group_name_H-M   'P 1'
#
loop_
_entity.id
_entity.type
_entity.pdbx_description
1 polymer ?
#
loop_
_entity_poly.entity_id
_entity_poly.type
_entity_poly.pdbx_seq_one_letter_code
_entity_poly.pdbx_strand_id
1 'polypeptide(L)'
;TRARIYDREGVLVLDSRNLYGRGDVMRFELAPPNAEKPGFAEKTMIAIRTWLNRGDLPLYRELGPENGNGYQEVQQALDGRKGSMVRINDRGEVIVSVSVPVQRFRAVHGALMLSTQGDDIDQLVTNERLAILKVFGIASGVMILLSLLLASTIAGPMRRLADSAERV
;
A
#
# COMPACT_ATOMS: atom_id res chain seq x y z
N THR A 1 5.23 4.80 -12.39
CA THR A 1 6.67 4.61 -12.00
C THR A 1 7.48 5.90 -12.11
N ARG A 2 8.45 6.13 -11.22
CA ARG A 2 9.32 7.34 -11.17
C ARG A 2 10.80 6.92 -11.17
N ALA A 3 11.64 7.64 -11.90
CA ALA A 3 13.08 7.39 -11.97
C ALA A 3 13.88 8.60 -11.45
N ARG A 4 14.90 8.36 -10.64
CA ARG A 4 15.82 9.35 -10.09
C ARG A 4 17.26 8.93 -10.33
N ILE A 5 18.12 9.84 -10.76
CA ILE A 5 19.55 9.61 -10.95
C ILE A 5 20.30 10.39 -9.89
N TYR A 6 21.16 9.69 -9.15
CA TYR A 6 22.06 10.25 -8.15
C TYR A 6 23.50 10.18 -8.66
N ASP A 7 24.28 11.23 -8.38
CA ASP A 7 25.73 11.24 -8.60
C ASP A 7 26.46 10.38 -7.55
N ARG A 8 27.78 10.22 -7.70
CA ARG A 8 28.64 9.47 -6.77
C ARG A 8 28.59 9.97 -5.34
N GLU A 9 28.32 11.26 -5.15
CA GLU A 9 28.20 11.89 -3.82
C GLU A 9 26.78 11.74 -3.23
N GLY A 10 25.84 11.09 -3.93
CA GLY A 10 24.46 10.87 -3.48
C GLY A 10 23.53 12.08 -3.70
N VAL A 11 23.97 13.06 -4.50
CA VAL A 11 23.17 14.24 -4.89
C VAL A 11 22.27 13.91 -6.07
N LEU A 12 21.00 14.34 -6.03
CA LEU A 12 20.05 14.13 -7.13
C LEU A 12 20.45 14.97 -8.35
N VAL A 13 20.78 14.30 -9.46
CA VAL A 13 21.12 14.94 -10.74
C VAL A 13 19.88 15.08 -11.62
N LEU A 14 19.02 14.07 -11.62
CA LEU A 14 17.89 14.01 -12.54
C LEU A 14 16.70 13.31 -11.89
N ASP A 15 15.51 13.86 -12.06
CA ASP A 15 14.25 13.20 -11.70
C ASP A 15 13.35 13.17 -12.92
N SER A 16 12.79 12.01 -13.25
CA SER A 16 11.88 11.84 -14.38
C SER A 16 10.62 12.69 -14.24
N ARG A 17 10.26 13.09 -13.02
CA ARG A 17 9.16 14.03 -12.77
C ARG A 17 9.49 15.45 -13.26
N ASN A 18 10.76 15.82 -13.30
CA ASN A 18 11.22 17.17 -13.67
C ASN A 18 11.69 17.25 -15.13
N LEU A 19 11.85 16.12 -15.82
CA LEU A 19 12.32 16.05 -17.20
C LEU A 19 11.32 16.60 -18.24
N TYR A 20 10.04 16.73 -17.89
CA TYR A 20 8.99 17.16 -18.83
C TYR A 20 8.66 18.67 -18.77
N GLY A 21 9.27 19.43 -17.87
CA GLY A 21 8.99 20.88 -17.69
C GLY A 21 10.17 21.75 -18.10
N ARG A 22 10.33 22.03 -19.40
CA ARG A 22 11.33 23.02 -19.86
C ARG A 22 10.89 24.42 -19.39
N GLY A 23 11.39 24.87 -18.24
CA GLY A 23 11.22 26.25 -17.74
C GLY A 23 10.25 26.45 -16.57
N ASP A 24 9.79 25.41 -15.88
CA ASP A 24 8.88 25.58 -14.75
C ASP A 24 9.67 25.76 -13.44
N VAL A 25 9.67 26.99 -12.92
CA VAL A 25 10.16 27.33 -11.58
C VAL A 25 9.30 26.55 -10.59
N MET A 26 9.92 25.90 -9.60
CA MET A 26 9.22 25.13 -8.58
C MET A 26 8.18 25.98 -7.84
N ARG A 27 6.96 26.05 -8.35
CA ARG A 27 5.78 26.27 -7.54
C ARG A 27 5.50 24.93 -6.88
N PHE A 28 6.05 24.77 -5.67
CA PHE A 28 5.37 23.92 -4.71
C PHE A 28 3.97 24.51 -4.59
N GLU A 29 2.99 23.92 -5.26
CA GLU A 29 1.62 24.05 -4.83
C GLU A 29 1.65 23.54 -3.38
N LEU A 30 1.70 24.49 -2.45
CA LEU A 30 1.41 24.18 -1.06
C LEU A 30 0.12 23.39 -1.10
N ALA A 31 0.07 22.29 -0.34
CA ALA A 31 -1.18 21.57 -0.14
C ALA A 31 -2.26 22.62 0.10
N PRO A 32 -3.36 22.62 -0.69
CA PRO A 32 -4.40 23.62 -0.54
C PRO A 32 -4.70 23.78 0.96
N PRO A 33 -4.92 24.99 1.49
CA PRO A 33 -5.27 25.16 2.91
C PRO A 33 -6.49 24.32 3.32
N ASN A 34 -7.26 23.88 2.32
CA ASN A 34 -8.34 22.90 2.38
C ASN A 34 -7.93 21.53 1.81
N ALA A 35 -6.76 20.99 2.14
CA ALA A 35 -6.59 19.54 2.14
C ALA A 35 -7.58 19.03 3.18
N GLU A 36 -8.81 18.77 2.72
CA GLU A 36 -9.90 18.24 3.53
C GLU A 36 -9.30 17.09 4.34
N LYS A 37 -9.32 17.27 5.67
CA LYS A 37 -8.89 16.24 6.60
C LYS A 37 -9.50 14.94 6.09
N PRO A 38 -8.71 13.87 5.87
CA PRO A 38 -9.24 12.64 5.32
C PRO A 38 -10.49 12.28 6.11
N GLY A 39 -11.61 12.15 5.41
CA GLY A 39 -12.91 11.98 6.06
C GLY A 39 -12.86 10.77 7.00
N PHE A 40 -13.79 10.68 7.96
CA PHE A 40 -13.83 9.51 8.85
C PHE A 40 -13.86 8.17 8.08
N ALA A 41 -14.52 8.14 6.92
CA ALA A 41 -14.51 7.00 6.00
C ALA A 41 -13.12 6.69 5.43
N GLU A 42 -12.38 7.71 4.98
CA GLU A 42 -11.04 7.57 4.42
C GLU A 42 -10.03 7.13 5.48
N LYS A 43 -10.12 7.68 6.71
CA LYS A 43 -9.31 7.22 7.84
C LYS A 43 -9.60 5.77 8.22
N THR A 44 -10.87 5.37 8.17
CA THR A 44 -11.26 3.98 8.46
C THR A 44 -10.75 3.04 7.38
N MET A 45 -10.85 3.45 6.11
CA MET A 45 -10.29 2.72 4.97
C MET A 45 -8.76 2.58 5.08
N ILE A 46 -8.04 3.66 5.38
CA ILE A 46 -6.59 3.66 5.61
C ILE A 46 -6.22 2.78 6.81
N ALA A 47 -6.99 2.83 7.90
CA ALA A 47 -6.73 2.01 9.09
C ALA A 47 -6.93 0.52 8.82
N ILE A 48 -8.03 0.15 8.14
CA ILE A 48 -8.30 -1.24 7.73
C ILE A 48 -7.23 -1.72 6.77
N ARG A 49 -6.83 -0.89 5.79
CA ARG A 49 -5.81 -1.22 4.80
C ARG A 49 -4.44 -1.38 5.45
N THR A 50 -4.05 -0.46 6.33
CA THR A 50 -2.80 -0.54 7.11
C THR A 50 -2.78 -1.78 8.01
N TRP A 51 -3.92 -2.14 8.60
CA TRP A 51 -4.04 -3.35 9.42
C TRP A 51 -3.91 -4.64 8.60
N LEU A 52 -4.50 -4.68 7.40
CA LEU A 52 -4.42 -5.81 6.46
C LEU A 52 -3.05 -5.93 5.77
N ASN A 53 -2.37 -4.81 5.50
CA ASN A 53 -1.03 -4.74 4.90
C ASN A 53 0.10 -4.75 5.94
N ARG A 54 -0.20 -4.97 7.23
CA ARG A 54 0.80 -5.02 8.31
C ARG A 54 1.64 -6.32 8.24
N GLY A 55 2.35 -6.51 7.13
CA GLY A 55 3.67 -7.13 7.15
C GLY A 55 4.68 -6.10 7.62
N ASP A 56 5.74 -6.53 8.29
CA ASP A 56 6.74 -5.75 9.02
C ASP A 56 7.61 -4.82 8.14
N LEU A 57 6.98 -3.92 7.38
CA LEU A 57 7.61 -3.10 6.36
C LEU A 57 7.93 -1.70 6.92
N PRO A 58 9.17 -1.22 6.76
CA PRO A 58 9.59 0.09 7.27
C PRO A 58 8.87 1.24 6.54
N LEU A 59 8.61 2.34 7.26
CA LEU A 59 7.96 3.52 6.68
C LEU A 59 8.87 4.19 5.63
N TYR A 60 8.26 4.57 4.50
CA TYR A 60 8.88 5.40 3.46
C TYR A 60 8.87 6.85 3.91
N ARG A 61 10.06 7.43 4.06
CA ARG A 61 10.23 8.87 4.29
C ARG A 61 10.86 9.45 3.04
N GLU A 62 10.20 10.45 2.43
CA GLU A 62 10.82 11.22 1.35
C GLU A 62 11.97 12.05 1.94
N LEU A 63 13.18 11.47 1.93
CA LEU A 63 14.38 12.27 2.14
C LEU A 63 14.53 13.17 0.91
N GLY A 64 14.63 14.48 1.17
CA GLY A 64 14.64 15.53 0.16
C GLY A 64 15.73 15.36 -0.91
N PRO A 65 15.75 16.26 -1.92
CA PRO A 65 16.59 16.14 -3.12
C PRO A 65 18.09 15.96 -2.85
N GLU A 66 18.56 16.43 -1.69
CA GLU A 66 19.98 16.46 -1.33
C GLU A 66 20.46 15.22 -0.55
N ASN A 67 19.56 14.31 -0.16
CA ASN A 67 19.89 13.18 0.74
C ASN A 67 19.69 11.80 0.09
N GLY A 68 20.25 11.58 -1.11
CA GLY A 68 20.24 10.26 -1.76
C GLY A 68 20.94 9.17 -0.94
N ASN A 69 21.94 9.54 -0.13
CA ASN A 69 22.68 8.62 0.76
C ASN A 69 21.84 8.04 1.90
N GLY A 70 20.68 8.61 2.23
CA GLY A 70 19.82 8.03 3.26
C GLY A 70 18.99 6.83 2.79
N TYR A 71 19.00 6.54 1.48
CA TYR A 71 18.44 5.31 0.93
C TYR A 71 19.53 4.24 0.87
N GLN A 72 19.39 3.16 1.65
CA GLN A 72 20.35 2.05 1.66
C GLN A 72 20.51 1.40 0.27
N GLU A 73 19.47 1.42 -0.55
CA GLU A 73 19.48 0.87 -1.90
C GLU A 73 20.39 1.69 -2.82
N VAL A 74 20.41 3.02 -2.62
CA VAL A 74 21.29 3.93 -3.37
C VAL A 74 22.75 3.71 -2.97
N GLN A 75 23.04 3.55 -1.67
CA GLN A 75 24.40 3.21 -1.22
C GLN A 75 24.89 1.88 -1.83
N GLN A 76 24.05 0.85 -1.83
CA GLN A 76 24.39 -0.44 -2.46
C GLN A 76 24.67 -0.28 -3.97
N ALA A 77 23.91 0.57 -4.66
CA ALA A 77 24.15 0.90 -6.06
C ALA A 77 25.45 1.68 -6.28
N LEU A 78 25.82 2.59 -5.39
CA LEU A 78 27.10 3.30 -5.46
C LEU A 78 28.30 2.35 -5.22
N ASP A 79 28.13 1.32 -4.40
CA ASP A 79 29.10 0.21 -4.24
C ASP A 79 29.18 -0.72 -5.46
N GLY A 80 28.38 -0.49 -6.50
CA GLY A 80 28.33 -1.33 -7.70
C GLY A 80 27.41 -2.56 -7.58
N ARG A 81 26.60 -2.68 -6.52
CA ARG A 81 25.64 -3.78 -6.30
C ARG A 81 24.21 -3.32 -6.55
N LYS A 82 23.33 -4.18 -7.07
CA LYS A 82 21.91 -3.84 -7.18
C LYS A 82 21.28 -3.89 -5.78
N GLY A 83 20.55 -2.84 -5.40
CA GLY A 83 19.83 -2.76 -4.13
C GLY A 83 18.33 -2.65 -4.35
N SER A 84 17.53 -3.32 -3.51
CA SER A 84 16.06 -3.23 -3.55
C SER A 84 15.49 -3.15 -2.16
N MET A 85 14.44 -2.36 -1.98
CA MET A 85 13.75 -2.24 -0.71
C MET A 85 12.27 -1.93 -0.93
N VAL A 86 11.46 -2.47 -0.03
CA VAL A 86 10.02 -2.27 0.01
C VAL A 86 9.68 -1.47 1.25
N ARG A 87 8.93 -0.38 1.08
CA ARG A 87 8.54 0.53 2.17
C ARG A 87 7.06 0.89 2.06
N ILE A 88 6.48 1.40 3.15
CA ILE A 88 5.07 1.83 3.20
C ILE A 88 4.97 3.35 3.47
N ASN A 89 4.17 4.08 2.69
CA ASN A 89 3.91 5.51 2.91
C ASN A 89 2.91 5.74 4.06
N ASP A 90 2.77 6.97 4.55
CA ASP A 90 1.80 7.37 5.59
C ASP A 90 0.33 7.07 5.20
N ARG A 91 0.06 6.84 3.91
CA ARG A 91 -1.24 6.43 3.36
C ARG A 91 -1.46 4.91 3.31
N GLY A 92 -0.48 4.11 3.72
CA GLY A 92 -0.55 2.64 3.65
C GLY A 92 -0.22 2.06 2.26
N GLU A 93 0.29 2.88 1.34
CA GLU A 93 0.68 2.50 -0.03
C GLU A 93 2.04 1.79 -0.03
N VAL A 94 2.16 0.69 -0.77
CA VAL A 94 3.43 -0.06 -0.91
C VAL A 94 4.29 0.58 -2.00
N ILE A 95 5.48 1.05 -1.61
CA ILE A 95 6.46 1.65 -2.51
C ILE A 95 7.65 0.69 -2.61
N VAL A 96 7.93 0.21 -3.82
CA VAL A 96 9.12 -0.57 -4.13
C VAL A 96 10.14 0.37 -4.75
N SER A 97 11.32 0.45 -4.13
CA SER A 97 12.48 1.19 -4.65
C SER A 97 13.59 0.22 -5.05
N VAL A 98 14.07 0.33 -6.28
CA VAL A 98 15.18 -0.45 -6.82
C VAL A 98 16.26 0.49 -7.32
N SER A 99 17.50 0.27 -6.91
CA SER A 99 18.65 1.08 -7.32
C SER A 99 19.66 0.23 -8.07
N VAL A 100 20.16 0.76 -9.19
CA VAL A 100 21.10 0.10 -10.11
C VAL A 100 22.31 1.00 -10.36
N PRO A 101 23.55 0.48 -10.32
CA PRO A 101 24.75 1.25 -10.61
C PRO A 101 24.79 1.74 -12.06
N VAL A 102 25.17 3.00 -12.26
CA VAL A 102 25.52 3.54 -13.58
C VAL A 102 27.03 3.47 -13.72
N GLN A 103 27.51 2.54 -14.57
CA GLN A 103 28.93 2.29 -14.78
C GLN A 103 29.39 2.79 -16.14
N ARG A 104 30.54 3.47 -16.19
CA ARG A 104 31.25 3.81 -17.44
C ARG A 104 32.69 3.36 -17.29
N PHE A 105 33.22 2.64 -18.27
CA PHE A 105 34.61 2.13 -18.24
C PHE A 105 34.98 1.38 -16.94
N ARG A 106 34.06 0.57 -16.38
CA ARG A 106 34.19 -0.17 -15.11
C ARG A 106 34.30 0.69 -13.83
N ALA A 107 34.13 2.01 -13.93
CA ALA A 107 33.96 2.89 -12.79
C ALA A 107 32.47 3.19 -12.55
N VAL A 108 32.04 3.17 -11.29
CA VAL A 108 30.69 3.60 -10.89
C VAL A 108 30.69 5.14 -10.85
N HIS A 109 29.83 5.75 -11.66
CA HIS A 109 29.66 7.20 -11.71
C HIS A 109 28.42 7.70 -10.96
N GLY A 110 27.49 6.80 -10.65
CA GLY A 110 26.27 7.17 -9.94
C GLY A 110 25.31 6.00 -9.78
N ALA A 111 24.11 6.30 -9.30
CA ALA A 111 23.07 5.32 -9.05
C ALA A 111 21.74 5.77 -9.69
N LEU A 112 21.10 4.87 -10.43
CA LEU A 112 19.74 5.04 -10.93
C LEU A 112 18.77 4.36 -9.95
N MET A 113 17.92 5.14 -9.30
CA MET A 113 16.83 4.66 -8.45
C MET A 113 15.51 4.70 -9.23
N LEU A 114 14.78 3.60 -9.21
CA LEU A 114 13.43 3.47 -9.74
C LEU A 114 12.50 3.23 -8.55
N SER A 115 11.47 4.06 -8.41
CA SER A 115 10.42 3.88 -7.41
C SER A 115 9.07 3.65 -8.07
N THR A 116 8.32 2.67 -7.60
CA THR A 116 6.91 2.51 -7.99
C THR A 116 6.09 3.66 -7.42
N GLN A 117 5.04 4.07 -8.14
CA GLN A 117 4.08 5.04 -7.63
C GLN A 117 3.13 4.25 -6.72
N GLY A 118 2.82 4.75 -5.52
CA GLY A 118 2.10 3.99 -4.49
C GLY A 118 0.75 3.41 -4.95
N ASP A 119 0.16 4.00 -5.98
CA ASP A 119 -1.14 3.62 -6.55
C ASP A 119 -1.06 2.46 -7.58
N ASP A 120 0.14 2.14 -8.11
CA ASP A 120 0.30 1.20 -9.25
C ASP A 120 0.17 -0.28 -8.84
N ILE A 121 0.54 -0.66 -7.60
CA ILE A 121 0.50 -2.07 -7.13
C ILE A 121 -0.83 -2.40 -6.44
N ASP A 122 -1.47 -1.36 -5.93
CA ASP A 122 -2.59 -1.46 -5.00
C ASP A 122 -3.91 -1.88 -5.67
N GLN A 123 -4.10 -1.59 -6.96
CA GLN A 123 -5.32 -1.96 -7.67
C GLN A 123 -5.40 -3.47 -7.95
N LEU A 124 -4.27 -4.16 -8.12
CA LEU A 124 -4.27 -5.58 -8.46
C LEU A 124 -4.57 -6.47 -7.23
N VAL A 125 -3.89 -6.21 -6.11
CA VAL A 125 -4.08 -7.00 -4.87
C VAL A 125 -5.42 -6.70 -4.20
N THR A 126 -5.89 -5.44 -4.28
CA THR A 126 -7.20 -5.08 -3.72
C THR A 126 -8.32 -5.78 -4.48
N ASN A 127 -8.26 -5.86 -5.82
CA ASN A 127 -9.28 -6.53 -6.63
C ASN A 127 -9.35 -8.04 -6.37
N GLU A 128 -8.20 -8.70 -6.17
CA GLU A 128 -8.16 -10.14 -5.88
C GLU A 128 -8.77 -10.45 -4.50
N ARG A 129 -8.41 -9.67 -3.47
CA ARG A 129 -8.94 -9.87 -2.11
C ARG A 129 -10.41 -9.47 -1.96
N LEU A 130 -10.91 -8.57 -2.81
CA LEU A 130 -12.33 -8.20 -2.85
C LEU A 130 -13.23 -9.38 -3.27
N ALA A 131 -12.69 -10.31 -4.08
CA ALA A 131 -13.38 -11.55 -4.41
C ALA A 131 -13.58 -12.43 -3.16
N ILE A 132 -12.56 -12.55 -2.30
CA ILE A 132 -12.65 -13.29 -1.04
C ILE A 132 -13.71 -12.67 -0.13
N LEU A 133 -13.74 -11.33 0.00
CA LEU A 133 -14.73 -10.64 0.81
C LEU A 133 -16.16 -10.83 0.28
N LYS A 134 -16.35 -10.80 -1.05
CA LYS A 134 -17.64 -11.09 -1.69
C LYS A 134 -18.12 -12.50 -1.39
N VAL A 135 -17.26 -13.50 -1.55
CA VAL A 135 -17.60 -14.91 -1.27
C VAL A 135 -17.89 -15.11 0.23
N PHE A 136 -17.08 -14.51 1.11
CA PHE A 136 -17.32 -14.52 2.56
C PHE A 136 -18.67 -13.90 2.93
N GLY A 137 -19.04 -12.77 2.31
CA GLY A 137 -20.33 -12.12 2.53
C GLY A 137 -21.50 -13.01 2.11
N ILE A 138 -21.41 -13.65 0.95
CA ILE A 138 -22.44 -14.61 0.48
C ILE A 138 -22.53 -15.80 1.44
N ALA A 139 -21.39 -16.43 1.77
CA ALA A 139 -21.35 -17.57 2.67
C ALA A 139 -21.91 -17.25 4.07
N SER A 140 -21.57 -16.08 4.61
CA SER A 140 -22.09 -15.60 5.90
C SER A 140 -23.59 -15.36 5.84
N GLY A 141 -24.09 -14.75 4.77
CA GLY A 141 -25.53 -14.54 4.55
C GLY A 141 -26.30 -15.86 4.50
N VAL A 142 -25.77 -16.85 3.76
CA VAL A 142 -26.35 -18.20 3.71
C VAL A 142 -26.33 -18.86 5.08
N MET A 143 -25.22 -18.77 5.82
CA MET A 143 -25.13 -19.33 7.19
C MET A 143 -26.15 -18.71 8.14
N ILE A 144 -26.30 -17.37 8.13
CA ILE A 144 -27.25 -16.67 8.99
C ILE A 144 -28.68 -17.09 8.61
N LEU A 145 -29.00 -17.14 7.32
CA LEU A 145 -30.30 -17.58 6.84
C LEU A 145 -30.59 -19.01 7.28
N LEU A 146 -29.68 -19.95 7.06
CA LEU A 146 -29.85 -21.34 7.48
C LEU A 146 -29.98 -21.46 9.00
N SER A 147 -29.19 -20.71 9.76
CA SER A 147 -29.28 -20.68 11.23
C SER A 147 -30.66 -20.21 11.70
N LEU A 148 -31.21 -19.16 11.08
CA LEU A 148 -32.54 -18.65 11.41
C LEU A 148 -33.65 -19.62 10.98
N LEU A 149 -33.51 -20.24 9.81
CA LEU A 149 -34.47 -21.20 9.29
C LEU A 149 -34.51 -22.47 10.16
N LEU A 150 -33.35 -22.98 10.57
CA LEU A 150 -33.25 -24.11 11.51
C LEU A 150 -33.81 -23.74 12.87
N ALA A 151 -33.46 -22.57 13.41
CA ALA A 151 -34.02 -22.11 14.68
C ALA A 151 -35.55 -22.01 14.62
N SER A 152 -36.10 -21.45 13.53
CA SER A 152 -37.54 -21.36 13.31
C SER A 152 -38.22 -22.73 13.14
N THR A 153 -37.58 -23.63 12.37
CA THR A 153 -38.18 -24.92 11.99
C THR A 153 -38.10 -25.96 13.10
N ILE A 154 -37.05 -25.93 13.93
CA ILE A 154 -36.85 -26.94 14.99
C ILE A 154 -37.36 -26.45 16.34
N ALA A 155 -37.15 -25.17 16.70
CA ALA A 155 -37.54 -24.69 18.02
C ALA A 155 -39.07 -24.61 18.21
N GLY A 156 -39.81 -24.29 17.14
CA GLY A 156 -41.27 -24.21 17.17
C GLY A 156 -41.95 -25.55 17.51
N PRO A 157 -41.69 -26.63 16.74
CA PRO A 157 -42.29 -27.94 16.98
C PRO A 157 -41.81 -28.61 18.27
N MET A 158 -40.52 -28.49 18.60
CA MET A 158 -39.98 -29.04 19.85
C MET A 158 -40.63 -28.41 21.08
N ARG A 159 -40.84 -27.09 21.06
CA ARG A 159 -41.53 -26.39 22.15
C ARG A 159 -42.99 -26.84 22.30
N ARG A 160 -43.69 -27.09 21.19
CA ARG A 160 -45.06 -27.64 21.22
C ARG A 160 -45.14 -29.07 21.76
N LEU A 161 -44.15 -29.91 21.46
CA LEU A 161 -44.07 -31.28 22.00
C LEU A 161 -43.73 -31.28 23.49
N ALA A 162 -42.80 -30.42 23.93
CA ALA A 162 -42.47 -30.24 25.35
C ALA A 162 -43.69 -29.76 26.16
N ASP A 163 -44.39 -28.73 25.68
CA ASP A 163 -45.62 -28.22 26.31
C ASP A 163 -46.72 -29.30 26.42
N SER A 164 -46.74 -30.27 25.50
CA SER A 164 -47.70 -31.37 25.50
C SER A 164 -47.32 -32.50 26.46
N ALA A 165 -46.03 -32.72 26.68
CA ALA A 165 -45.53 -33.72 27.62
C ALA A 165 -45.69 -33.28 29.09
N GLU A 166 -45.63 -31.97 29.36
CA GLU A 166 -45.79 -31.41 30.73
C GLU A 166 -47.27 -31.34 31.18
N ARG A 167 -48.22 -31.60 30.28
CA ARG A 167 -49.66 -31.67 30.58
C ARG A 167 -50.18 -33.08 30.94
N VAL A 168 -49.30 -34.07 31.06
CA VAL A 168 -49.62 -35.45 31.45
C VAL A 168 -48.99 -35.75 32.80
#